data_AF-A0A7Y5BJT8-F1
#
_entry.id   AF-A0A7Y5BJT8-F1
#
_cell.length_a   1.000
_cell.length_b   1.000
_cell.length_c   1.000
_cell.angle_alpha   90.00
_cell.angle_beta   90.00
_cell.angle_gamma   90.00
#
_symmetry.space_group_name_H-M   'P 1'
#
loop_
_entity.id
_entity.type
_entity.pdbx_description
1 polymer ?
#
loop_
_entity_poly.entity_id
_entity_poly.type
_entity_poly.pdbx_seq_one_letter_code
_entity_poly.pdbx_strand_id
1 'polypeptide(L)'
;MKKILSFTGVLFLLVTLFSISPREISAGELCFLCSSGSSCQQCRSNSGKDTQADRKTCEQRGCKVSGTSSCSTAANVKVCR
;
A
#
# COMPACT_ATOMS: atom_id res chain seq x y z
N MET A 1 -21.15 -41.23 29.21
CA MET A 1 -21.37 -39.79 28.93
C MET A 1 -20.03 -39.06 28.67
N LYS A 2 -19.15 -39.60 27.80
CA LYS A 2 -17.79 -39.05 27.57
C LYS A 2 -17.56 -38.59 26.12
N LYS A 3 -18.45 -38.97 25.20
CA LYS A 3 -18.42 -38.60 23.78
C LYS A 3 -18.95 -37.18 23.52
N ILE A 4 -19.88 -36.69 24.36
CA ILE A 4 -20.49 -35.37 24.21
C ILE A 4 -19.50 -34.25 24.58
N LEU A 5 -18.65 -34.47 25.60
CA LEU A 5 -17.63 -33.50 26.03
C LEU A 5 -16.49 -33.34 25.00
N SER A 6 -16.31 -34.32 24.13
CA SER A 6 -15.31 -34.27 23.05
C SER A 6 -15.79 -33.48 21.82
N PHE A 7 -17.10 -33.43 21.57
CA PHE A 7 -17.67 -32.77 20.39
C PHE A 7 -17.72 -31.24 20.54
N THR A 8 -17.98 -30.74 21.75
CA THR A 8 -17.98 -29.29 22.03
C THR A 8 -16.58 -28.68 21.95
N GLY A 9 -15.53 -29.43 22.32
CA GLY A 9 -14.14 -28.95 22.25
C GLY A 9 -13.63 -28.80 20.82
N VAL A 10 -13.98 -29.74 19.93
CA VAL A 10 -13.57 -29.69 18.52
C VAL A 10 -14.31 -28.57 17.77
N LEU A 11 -15.59 -28.33 18.09
CA LEU A 11 -16.37 -27.25 17.48
C LEU A 11 -15.87 -25.87 17.90
N PHE A 12 -15.42 -25.71 19.14
CA PHE A 12 -14.85 -24.43 19.62
C PHE A 12 -13.48 -24.12 19.01
N LEU A 13 -12.68 -25.15 18.71
CA LEU A 13 -11.37 -25.01 18.05
C LEU A 13 -11.51 -24.62 16.56
N LEU A 14 -12.60 -25.01 15.89
CA LEU A 14 -12.81 -24.70 14.47
C LEU A 14 -13.26 -23.25 14.22
N VAL A 15 -13.95 -22.63 15.18
CA VAL A 15 -14.47 -21.26 15.05
C VAL A 15 -13.36 -20.20 15.19
N THR A 16 -12.27 -20.49 15.91
CA THR A 16 -11.16 -19.54 16.09
C THR A 16 -10.26 -19.41 14.86
N LEU A 17 -10.28 -20.38 13.95
CA LEU A 17 -9.47 -20.36 12.71
C LEU A 17 -10.08 -19.48 11.60
N PHE A 18 -11.35 -19.10 11.72
CA PHE A 18 -12.08 -18.36 10.65
C PHE A 18 -12.09 -16.84 10.83
N SER A 19 -11.46 -16.29 11.88
CA SER A 19 -11.47 -14.85 12.18
C SER A 19 -10.25 -14.09 11.66
N ILE A 20 -9.46 -14.67 10.74
CA ILE A 20 -8.39 -13.92 10.05
C ILE A 20 -9.03 -13.08 8.95
N SER A 21 -9.60 -11.94 9.33
CA SER A 21 -9.98 -10.90 8.38
C SER A 21 -8.71 -10.44 7.64
N PRO A 22 -8.70 -10.33 6.30
CA PRO A 22 -7.60 -9.66 5.63
C PRO A 22 -7.55 -8.25 6.16
N ARG A 23 -6.46 -7.95 6.86
CA ARG A 23 -6.13 -6.58 7.21
C ARG A 23 -5.91 -5.89 5.87
N GLU A 24 -6.84 -5.03 5.48
CA GLU A 24 -6.60 -4.00 4.49
C GLU A 24 -5.36 -3.25 4.97
N ILE A 25 -4.18 -3.68 4.49
CA ILE A 25 -2.95 -2.91 4.61
C ILE A 25 -3.33 -1.64 3.86
N SER A 26 -3.64 -0.59 4.61
CA SER A 26 -3.78 0.75 4.08
C SER A 26 -2.44 1.02 3.42
N ALA A 27 -2.37 0.75 2.11
CA ALA A 27 -1.16 0.85 1.34
C ALA A 27 -0.80 2.33 1.46
N GLY A 28 0.25 2.63 2.24
CA GLY A 28 0.76 3.97 2.34
C GLY A 28 0.86 4.53 0.93
N GLU A 29 0.36 5.76 0.72
CA GLU A 29 0.24 6.31 -0.63
C GLU A 29 1.55 6.08 -1.39
N LEU A 30 1.45 5.39 -2.53
CA LEU A 30 2.63 5.11 -3.35
C LEU A 30 3.04 6.40 -4.05
N CYS A 31 4.31 6.77 -3.87
CA CYS A 31 4.93 7.88 -4.57
C CYS A 31 6.02 7.35 -5.51
N PHE A 32 6.14 7.99 -6.66
CA PHE A 32 7.28 7.86 -7.55
C PHE A 32 8.40 8.78 -7.06
N LEU A 33 9.62 8.26 -7.03
CA LEU A 33 10.83 9.03 -6.78
C LEU A 33 11.26 9.70 -8.09
N CYS A 34 11.48 11.00 -8.04
CA CYS A 34 11.92 11.79 -9.18
C CYS A 34 13.43 12.00 -9.13
N SER A 35 14.11 11.71 -10.23
CA SER A 35 15.56 11.89 -10.39
C SER A 35 15.96 13.34 -10.58
N SER A 36 17.27 13.58 -10.48
CA SER A 36 17.92 14.85 -10.79
C SER A 36 17.49 15.40 -12.15
N GLY A 37 17.17 16.71 -12.17
CA GLY A 37 16.60 17.38 -13.34
C GLY A 37 15.07 17.36 -13.41
N SER A 38 14.39 16.80 -12.40
CA SER A 38 12.96 17.01 -12.15
C SER A 38 12.73 18.29 -11.33
N SER A 39 11.55 18.89 -11.44
CA SER A 39 11.16 20.10 -10.67
C SER A 39 10.77 19.81 -9.21
N CYS A 40 10.65 18.54 -8.85
CA CYS A 40 10.12 17.99 -7.62
C CYS A 40 10.87 16.70 -7.24
N GLN A 41 10.77 16.26 -5.99
CA GLN A 41 11.44 15.05 -5.51
C GLN A 41 10.54 13.80 -5.54
N GLN A 42 9.23 13.99 -5.40
CA GLN A 42 8.27 12.88 -5.40
C GLN A 42 7.04 13.23 -6.23
N CYS A 43 6.35 12.23 -6.75
CA CYS A 43 5.04 12.38 -7.37
C CYS A 43 4.07 11.33 -6.85
N ARG A 44 2.88 11.72 -6.41
CA ARG A 44 1.87 10.77 -5.91
C ARG A 44 1.26 9.97 -7.05
N SER A 45 1.15 8.65 -6.85
CA SER A 45 0.33 7.80 -7.72
C SER A 45 -1.14 8.11 -7.51
N ASN A 46 -1.88 8.30 -8.61
CA ASN A 46 -3.31 8.58 -8.51
C ASN A 46 -4.10 7.32 -8.12
N SER A 47 -3.63 6.14 -8.54
CA SER A 47 -4.26 4.86 -8.21
C SER A 47 -3.74 4.23 -6.90
N GLY A 48 -2.72 4.85 -6.29
CA GLY A 48 -1.98 4.26 -5.16
C GLY A 48 -1.15 3.04 -5.54
N LYS A 49 -0.96 2.76 -6.83
CA LYS A 49 -0.21 1.61 -7.35
C LYS A 49 0.87 2.06 -8.33
N ASP A 50 1.84 1.18 -8.56
CA ASP A 50 2.85 1.38 -9.59
C ASP A 50 2.28 0.94 -10.96
N THR A 51 1.60 1.87 -11.65
CA THR A 51 1.06 1.63 -12.99
C THR A 51 1.80 2.48 -14.02
N GLN A 52 1.88 1.99 -15.26
CA GLN A 52 2.47 2.76 -16.36
C GLN A 52 1.70 4.08 -16.61
N ALA A 53 0.39 4.10 -16.37
CA ALA A 53 -0.43 5.30 -16.50
C ALA A 53 -0.07 6.35 -15.46
N ASP A 54 0.12 5.96 -14.19
CA ASP A 54 0.53 6.88 -13.13
C ASP A 54 1.97 7.36 -13.34
N ARG A 55 2.89 6.47 -13.77
CA ARG A 55 4.26 6.85 -14.15
C ARG A 55 4.26 7.94 -15.21
N LYS A 56 3.51 7.75 -16.31
CA LYS A 56 3.37 8.75 -17.39
C LYS A 56 2.76 10.05 -16.89
N THR A 57 1.76 9.97 -16.00
CA THR A 57 1.15 11.16 -15.42
C THR A 57 2.19 11.96 -14.61
N CYS A 58 3.03 11.28 -13.83
CA CYS A 58 4.13 11.93 -13.12
C CYS A 58 5.20 12.49 -14.04
N GLU A 59 5.55 11.79 -15.12
CA GLU A 59 6.45 12.29 -16.16
C GLU A 59 5.93 13.57 -16.82
N GLN A 60 4.63 13.63 -17.11
CA GLN A 60 3.97 14.83 -17.64
C GLN A 60 4.02 16.01 -16.65
N ARG A 61 4.01 15.73 -15.34
CA ARG A 61 4.21 16.73 -14.28
C ARG A 61 5.70 17.13 -14.09
N GLY A 62 6.60 16.61 -14.92
CA GLY A 62 8.04 16.91 -14.87
C GLY A 62 8.86 16.02 -13.94
N CYS A 63 8.32 14.89 -13.49
CA CYS A 63 9.05 13.89 -12.71
C CYS A 63 9.74 12.88 -13.62
N LYS A 64 11.08 12.88 -13.65
CA LYS A 64 11.83 11.77 -14.24
C LYS A 64 11.83 10.60 -13.27
N VAL A 65 10.88 9.69 -13.42
CA VAL A 65 10.68 8.58 -12.48
C VAL A 65 11.89 7.65 -12.47
N SER A 66 12.49 7.46 -11.29
CA SER A 66 13.60 6.51 -11.08
C SER A 66 13.27 5.35 -10.15
N GLY A 67 12.12 5.38 -9.51
CA GLY A 67 11.69 4.33 -8.59
C GLY A 67 10.39 4.68 -7.90
N THR A 68 10.03 3.87 -6.92
CA THR A 68 8.84 4.06 -6.08
C THR A 68 9.24 4.00 -4.61
N SER A 69 8.49 4.71 -3.77
CA SER A 69 8.61 4.68 -2.32
C SER A 69 7.24 4.95 -1.70
N SER A 70 7.13 4.78 -0.39
CA SER A 70 6.04 5.42 0.35
C SER A 70 6.17 6.94 0.20
N CYS A 71 5.04 7.63 0.08
CA CYS A 71 5.03 9.08 0.05
C CYS A 71 5.59 9.66 1.34
N SER A 72 6.53 10.59 1.21
CA SER A 72 7.04 11.33 2.36
C SER A 72 5.94 12.23 2.93
N THR A 73 5.88 12.30 4.26
CA THR A 73 5.04 13.24 5.00
C THR A 73 5.82 14.49 5.43
N ALA A 74 7.11 14.56 5.11
CA ALA A 74 7.95 15.68 5.48
C ALA A 74 7.61 16.92 4.64
N ALA A 75 7.42 18.06 5.31
CA ALA A 75 6.99 19.31 4.66
C ALA A 75 8.01 19.89 3.66
N ASN A 76 9.28 19.47 3.74
CA ASN A 76 10.37 19.93 2.88
C ASN A 76 10.54 19.12 1.58
N VAL A 77 9.75 18.07 1.38
CA VAL A 77 9.77 17.27 0.15
C VAL A 77 8.82 17.90 -0.87
N LYS A 78 9.34 18.38 -2.00
CA LYS A 78 8.47 18.94 -3.05
C LYS A 78 7.82 17.80 -3.81
N VAL A 79 6.50 17.82 -3.85
CA VAL A 79 5.68 16.85 -4.59
C VAL A 79 5.22 17.49 -5.89
N CYS A 80 5.34 16.77 -7.01
CA CYS A 80 4.84 17.19 -8.30
C CYS A 80 3.31 17.29 -8.26
N ARG A 81 2.75 18.37 -8.80
CA ARG A 81 1.31 18.59 -8.91
C ARG A 81 0.88 18.51 -10.37
#